data_AF-A0A345VM35-F1
#
_entry.id   AF-A0A345VM35-F1
#
_cell.length_a   1.000
_cell.length_b   1.000
_cell.length_c   1.000
_cell.angle_alpha   90.00
_cell.angle_beta   90.00
_cell.angle_gamma   90.00
#
_symmetry.space_group_name_H-M   'P 1'
#
loop_
_entity.id
_entity.type
_entity.pdbx_description
1 polymer ?
#
loop_
_entity_poly.entity_id
_entity_poly.type
_entity_poly.pdbx_seq_one_letter_code
_entity_poly.pdbx_strand_id
1 'polypeptide(L)' 'MTHFTMNDGVTIPTLGLGIWMISQEKAAGAVKRAIELGFRHIDTAQAYGNEAEVGQGIRESGLAREEIFLTTKVAA' A
#
# COMPACT_ATOMS: atom_id res chain seq x y z
N MET A 1 -16.20 0.68 0.85
CA MET A 1 -15.28 -0.25 0.16
C MET A 1 -15.53 -1.64 0.74
N THR A 2 -15.64 -2.68 -0.08
CA THR A 2 -15.89 -4.05 0.41
C THR A 2 -14.63 -4.59 1.11
N HIS A 3 -14.81 -5.44 2.11
CA HIS A 3 -13.72 -6.10 2.84
C HIS A 3 -13.96 -7.61 2.90
N PHE A 4 -12.87 -8.38 3.02
CA PHE A 4 -12.91 -9.77 3.42
C PHE A 4 -12.39 -9.91 4.85
N THR A 5 -12.96 -10.86 5.61
CA THR A 5 -12.43 -11.27 6.91
C THR A 5 -11.54 -12.48 6.70
N MET A 6 -10.27 -12.37 7.09
CA MET A 6 -9.31 -13.47 7.06
C MET A 6 -9.57 -14.47 8.20
N ASN A 7 -8.92 -15.63 8.15
CA ASN A 7 -9.12 -16.70 9.13
C ASN A 7 -8.66 -16.35 10.56
N ASP A 8 -7.84 -15.31 10.71
CA ASP A 8 -7.38 -14.74 11.97
C ASP A 8 -8.29 -13.59 12.48
N GLY A 9 -9.38 -13.31 11.77
CA GLY A 9 -10.34 -12.25 12.11
C GLY A 9 -9.95 -10.86 11.61
N VAL A 10 -8.76 -10.69 11.00
CA VAL A 10 -8.34 -9.40 10.43
C VAL A 10 -9.14 -9.11 9.17
N THR A 11 -9.58 -7.86 9.00
CA THR A 11 -10.29 -7.42 7.79
C THR A 11 -9.34 -6.77 6.80
N ILE A 12 -9.40 -7.21 5.54
CA ILE A 12 -8.60 -6.66 4.43
C ILE A 12 -9.50 -6.03 3.36
N PRO A 13 -9.16 -4.85 2.81
CA PRO A 13 -9.89 -4.28 1.67
C PRO A 13 -9.79 -5.18 0.44
N THR A 14 -10.91 -5.42 -0.24
CA THR A 14 -10.96 -6.36 -1.39
C THR A 14 -10.19 -5.88 -2.62
N LEU A 15 -9.86 -4.59 -2.69
CA LEU A 15 -9.11 -3.97 -3.78
C LEU A 15 -7.86 -3.27 -3.21
N GLY A 16 -6.70 -3.54 -3.81
CA GLY A 16 -5.44 -2.92 -3.45
C GLY A 16 -4.65 -2.41 -4.65
N LEU A 17 -3.73 -1.48 -4.40
CA LEU A 17 -2.74 -1.01 -5.37
C LEU A 17 -1.46 -1.84 -5.22
N GLY A 18 -1.12 -2.62 -6.25
CA GLY A 18 0.21 -3.21 -6.38
C GLY A 18 1.19 -2.23 -6.99
N ILE A 19 2.40 -2.14 -6.44
CA ILE A 19 3.39 -1.14 -6.86
C ILE A 19 4.55 -1.73 -7.68
N TRP A 20 4.53 -3.04 -7.95
CA TRP A 20 5.54 -3.71 -8.77
C TRP A 20 5.74 -3.00 -10.13
N MET A 21 7.01 -2.88 -10.56
CA MET A 21 7.45 -2.16 -11.76
C MET A 21 7.28 -0.63 -11.75
N ILE A 22 6.79 -0.02 -10.67
CA ILE A 22 6.84 1.43 -10.50
C ILE A 22 8.25 1.82 -10.04
N SER A 23 8.88 2.76 -10.74
CA SER A 23 10.21 3.27 -10.36
C SER A 23 10.15 4.00 -9.01
N GLN A 24 11.26 4.06 -8.28
CA GLN A 24 11.34 4.72 -6.98
C GLN A 24 10.84 6.18 -7.06
N GLU A 25 11.24 6.92 -8.10
CA GLU A 25 10.87 8.33 -8.29
C GLU A 25 9.36 8.55 -8.46
N LYS A 26 8.62 7.51 -8.87
CA LYS A 26 7.17 7.55 -9.09
C LYS A 26 6.37 6.89 -7.97
N ALA A 27 6.99 6.04 -7.16
CA ALA A 27 6.30 5.21 -6.18
C ALA A 27 5.56 6.03 -5.12
N ALA A 28 6.20 7.04 -4.53
CA ALA A 28 5.56 7.90 -3.52
C ALA A 28 4.32 8.63 -4.09
N GLY A 29 4.45 9.22 -5.28
CA GLY A 29 3.34 9.89 -5.97
C GLY A 29 2.20 8.95 -6.34
N ALA A 30 2.53 7.73 -6.81
CA ALA A 30 1.53 6.71 -7.15
C ALA A 30 0.72 6.28 -5.91
N VAL A 31 1.41 6.01 -4.79
CA VAL A 31 0.76 5.62 -3.53
C VAL A 31 -0.11 6.74 -2.98
N LYS A 32 0.42 7.97 -2.90
CA LYS A 32 -0.35 9.14 -2.46
C LYS A 32 -1.62 9.32 -3.32
N ARG A 33 -1.48 9.25 -4.64
CA ARG A 33 -2.60 9.41 -5.57
C ARG A 33 -3.64 8.29 -5.41
N ALA A 34 -3.22 7.06 -5.18
CA ALA A 34 -4.15 5.96 -4.93
C ALA A 34 -4.96 6.20 -3.64
N ILE A 35 -4.30 6.67 -2.56
CA ILE A 35 -4.98 6.99 -1.31
C ILE A 35 -6.02 8.12 -1.49
N GLU A 36 -5.67 9.17 -2.25
CA GLU A 36 -6.59 10.26 -2.64
C GLU A 36 -7.79 9.75 -3.46
N LEU A 37 -7.59 8.74 -4.30
CA LEU A 37 -8.65 8.07 -5.08
C LEU A 37 -9.49 7.10 -4.24
N GLY A 38 -9.13 6.91 -2.96
CA GLY A 38 -9.88 6.10 -2.01
C GLY A 38 -9.28 4.74 -1.71
N PHE A 39 -8.14 4.34 -2.30
CA PHE A 39 -7.49 3.07 -1.97
C PHE A 39 -7.07 3.05 -0.50
N ARG A 40 -7.22 1.87 0.13
CA ARG A 40 -6.82 1.62 1.52
C ARG A 40 -5.89 0.42 1.67
N HIS A 41 -5.69 -0.36 0.61
CA HIS A 41 -4.75 -1.48 0.60
C HIS A 41 -3.62 -1.19 -0.38
N ILE A 42 -2.38 -1.18 0.11
CA ILE A 42 -1.15 -0.97 -0.66
C ILE A 42 -0.28 -2.23 -0.57
N ASP A 43 0.14 -2.76 -1.72
CA ASP A 43 0.95 -3.98 -1.82
C ASP A 43 2.33 -3.68 -2.44
N THR A 44 3.38 -3.97 -1.69
CA THR A 44 4.78 -3.84 -2.10
C THR A 44 5.58 -5.11 -1.79
N ALA A 45 6.90 -5.09 -1.96
CA ALA A 45 7.83 -6.15 -1.58
C ALA A 45 9.25 -5.58 -1.45
N GLN A 46 10.07 -6.23 -0.61
CA GLN A 46 11.51 -5.91 -0.50
C GLN A 46 12.21 -6.02 -1.86
N ALA A 47 11.88 -7.04 -2.66
CA ALA A 47 12.45 -7.26 -3.99
C ALA A 47 12.12 -6.15 -5.00
N TYR A 48 11.13 -5.29 -4.73
CA TYR A 48 10.78 -4.16 -5.59
C TYR A 48 11.69 -2.95 -5.35
N GLY A 49 12.40 -2.93 -4.21
CA GLY A 49 13.40 -1.91 -3.90
C GLY A 49 12.84 -0.51 -3.72
N ASN A 50 11.56 -0.36 -3.36
CA ASN A 50 10.87 0.93 -3.29
C ASN A 50 9.91 1.06 -2.08
N GLU A 51 10.16 0.28 -1.02
CA GLU A 51 9.38 0.32 0.22
C GLU A 51 9.47 1.67 0.95
N ALA A 52 10.63 2.33 0.86
CA ALA A 52 10.85 3.64 1.47
C ALA A 52 9.93 4.69 0.85
N GLU A 53 9.78 4.65 -0.47
CA GLU A 53 8.94 5.55 -1.26
C GLU A 53 7.46 5.24 -1.07
N VAL A 54 7.08 3.97 -0.91
CA VAL A 54 5.72 3.59 -0.46
C VAL A 54 5.41 4.20 0.91
N GLY A 55 6.34 4.09 1.87
CA GLY A 55 6.20 4.70 3.18
C GLY A 55 6.13 6.23 3.13
N GLN A 56 6.86 6.87 2.22
CA GLN A 56 6.77 8.31 1.96
C GLN A 56 5.39 8.68 1.42
N GLY A 57 4.89 7.99 0.39
CA GLY A 57 3.56 8.24 -0.19
C GLY A 57 2.43 8.08 0.83
N ILE A 58 2.54 7.09 1.72
CA ILE A 58 1.62 6.92 2.86
C ILE A 58 1.67 8.14 3.80
N ARG A 59 2.86 8.55 4.25
CA ARG A 59 3.01 9.71 5.16
C ARG A 59 2.48 11.00 4.54
N GLU A 60 2.79 11.24 3.28
CA GLU A 60 2.37 12.45 2.55
C GLU A 60 0.89 12.47 2.20
N SER A 61 0.19 11.33 2.27
CA SER A 61 -1.26 11.27 2.07
C SER A 61 -2.04 11.95 3.22
N GLY A 62 -1.43 12.06 4.41
CA GLY A 62 -2.07 12.60 5.61
C GLY A 62 -3.17 11.72 6.20
N LEU A 63 -3.43 10.53 5.63
CA LEU A 63 -4.42 9.60 6.15
C LEU A 63 -3.93 8.91 7.43
N ALA A 64 -4.83 8.62 8.37
CA ALA A 64 -4.48 7.92 9.60
C ALA A 64 -3.91 6.53 9.28
N ARG A 65 -2.89 6.10 10.04
CA ARG A 65 -2.15 4.86 9.75
C ARG A 65 -3.06 3.64 9.80
N GLU A 66 -3.97 3.60 10.76
CA GLU A 66 -4.96 2.55 10.99
C GLU A 66 -5.95 2.39 9.84
N GLU A 67 -6.11 3.40 8.99
CA GLU A 67 -6.96 3.30 7.78
C GLU A 67 -6.23 2.60 6.61
N ILE A 68 -4.94 2.30 6.74
CA ILE A 68 -4.13 1.72 5.67
C ILE A 68 -3.78 0.26 5.99
N PHE A 69 -4.17 -0.62 5.09
CA PHE A 69 -3.67 -1.98 5.02
C PHE A 69 -2.41 -2.01 4.14
N LEU A 70 -1.25 -2.27 4.74
CA LEU A 70 0.04 -2.31 4.03
C LEU A 70 0.57 -3.74 4.00
N THR A 71 0.86 -4.24 2.81
CA THR A 71 1.42 -5.57 2.57
C THR A 71 2.83 -5.45 2.01
N THR A 72 3.79 -6.20 2.56
CA THR A 72 5.13 -6.40 1.96
C THR A 72 5.51 -7.88 1.97
N LYS A 73 6.62 -8.22 1.31
CA LYS A 73 7.10 -9.59 1.07
C LYS A 73 8.61 -9.65 1.29
N VAL A 74 9.07 -10.68 1.99
CA VAL A 74 10.50 -10.96 2.23
C VAL A 74 11.15 -11.42 0.93
N ALA A 75 12.29 -10.84 0.58
CA ALA A 75 13.09 -11.31 -0.56
C ALA A 75 13.73 -12.68 -0.27
N ALA A 76 13.79 -13.55 -1.27
CA ALA A 76 14.48 -14.83 -1.19
C ALA A 76 16.00 -14.68 -1.26
#